data_AF-A0A5N5KF02-F1
#
_entry.id   AF-A0A5N5KF02-F1
#
_cell.length_a   1.000
_cell.length_b   1.000
_cell.length_c   1.000
_cell.angle_alpha   90.00
_cell.angle_beta   90.00
_cell.angle_gamma   90.00
#
_symmetry.space_group_name_H-M   'P 1'
#
loop_
_entity.id
_entity.type
_entity.pdbx_description
1 polymer ?
#
loop_
_entity_poly.entity_id
_entity_poly.type
_entity_poly.pdbx_seq_one_letter_code
_entity_poly.pdbx_strand_id
1 'polypeptide(L)'
;MALDLEEIDRSMSFHPSEATTISCGTVTIDPATQKMLLIWNKKLEIYQLPKGRKNIGEDMLSAAMRETYEETGVKATPLRLKIATRATPPSDHHHHLCSSADDTTTSTTSTKPKEALPESHKAGSKATTTTTNGNNGCTSATSSSSSSTPSPSPCEITEGRLSTEFLGCCRYPDPQSSTPATMKVVFYFVATADSTSRQGEGAQEEHEKLDTVWVASSEAAAMLRFRAEAEIVRKALEDARRSGYPMAG
;
A
#
# COMPACT_ATOMS: atom_id res chain seq x y z
N MET A 1 -21.35 -10.95 16.85
CA MET A 1 -21.25 -12.43 16.95
C MET A 1 -20.10 -12.76 17.88
N ALA A 2 -19.99 -14.00 18.37
CA ALA A 2 -18.70 -14.47 18.91
C ALA A 2 -17.71 -14.69 17.76
N LEU A 3 -16.41 -14.68 18.05
CA LEU A 3 -15.38 -15.09 17.08
C LEU A 3 -15.26 -16.62 17.12
N ASP A 4 -15.41 -17.29 15.98
CA ASP A 4 -15.06 -18.71 15.85
C ASP A 4 -13.54 -18.83 15.71
N LEU A 5 -12.88 -19.19 16.82
CA LEU A 5 -11.43 -19.37 16.86
C LEU A 5 -10.97 -20.64 16.13
N GLU A 6 -11.84 -21.64 16.01
CA GLU A 6 -11.52 -22.87 15.26
C GLU A 6 -11.63 -22.65 13.75
N GLU A 7 -12.57 -21.82 13.28
CA GLU A 7 -12.64 -21.43 11.87
C GLU A 7 -11.42 -20.60 11.47
N ILE A 8 -10.95 -19.72 12.36
CA ILE A 8 -9.70 -18.98 12.17
C ILE A 8 -8.50 -19.95 12.08
N ASP A 9 -8.36 -20.92 12.99
CA ASP A 9 -7.27 -21.89 12.96
C ASP A 9 -7.31 -22.77 11.69
N ARG A 10 -8.50 -23.32 11.35
CA ARG A 10 -8.73 -24.14 10.15
C ARG A 10 -8.49 -23.40 8.82
N SER A 11 -8.60 -22.07 8.80
CA SER A 11 -8.42 -21.25 7.59
C SER A 11 -7.06 -20.55 7.51
N MET A 12 -6.28 -20.52 8.60
CA MET A 12 -4.94 -19.94 8.61
C MET A 12 -3.94 -20.82 7.85
N SER A 13 -3.06 -20.18 7.07
CA SER A 13 -2.01 -20.88 6.31
C SER A 13 -0.65 -20.22 6.54
N PHE A 14 0.30 -21.00 7.08
CA PHE A 14 1.69 -20.57 7.18
C PHE A 14 2.40 -20.73 5.83
N HIS A 15 3.07 -19.66 5.40
CA HIS A 15 4.01 -19.69 4.29
C HIS A 15 5.36 -19.12 4.77
N PRO A 16 6.46 -19.87 4.67
CA PRO A 16 7.78 -19.39 5.07
C PRO A 16 8.33 -18.38 4.05
N SER A 17 9.26 -17.54 4.50
CA SER A 17 9.87 -16.43 3.71
C SER A 17 10.47 -16.90 2.38
N GLU A 18 11.21 -17.99 2.41
CA GLU A 18 11.90 -18.63 1.30
C GLU A 18 10.95 -19.23 0.24
N ALA A 19 9.68 -19.43 0.61
CA ALA A 19 8.59 -19.82 -0.30
C ALA A 19 7.56 -18.68 -0.51
N THR A 20 7.89 -17.43 -0.16
CA THR A 20 6.98 -16.27 -0.28
C THR A 20 7.65 -15.09 -0.99
N THR A 21 7.44 -14.97 -2.30
CA THR A 21 7.85 -13.78 -3.06
C THR A 21 6.94 -12.61 -2.73
N ILE A 22 7.47 -11.59 -2.03
CA ILE A 22 6.85 -10.27 -1.97
C ILE A 22 7.29 -9.45 -3.20
N SER A 23 6.30 -9.03 -3.97
CA SER A 23 6.44 -8.19 -5.15
C SER A 23 5.63 -6.92 -5.00
N CYS A 24 6.06 -5.84 -5.66
CA CYS A 24 5.43 -4.53 -5.58
C CYS A 24 5.38 -3.90 -6.98
N GLY A 25 4.33 -3.14 -7.27
CA GLY A 25 4.10 -2.55 -8.59
C GLY A 25 3.16 -1.35 -8.59
N THR A 26 3.01 -0.67 -9.72
CA THR A 26 2.10 0.49 -9.82
C THR A 26 0.94 0.28 -10.78
N VAL A 27 -0.18 0.90 -10.45
CA VAL A 27 -1.13 1.40 -11.43
C VAL A 27 -0.78 2.87 -11.67
N THR A 28 0.03 3.12 -12.70
CA THR A 28 0.43 4.49 -13.07
C THR A 28 -0.60 5.11 -14.02
N ILE A 29 -1.14 6.27 -13.65
CA ILE A 29 -2.13 7.01 -14.45
C ILE A 29 -1.62 8.38 -14.93
N ASP A 30 -2.09 8.79 -16.10
CA ASP A 30 -1.98 10.17 -16.60
C ASP A 30 -3.39 10.80 -16.59
N PRO A 31 -3.72 11.64 -15.60
CA PRO A 31 -5.01 12.31 -15.53
C PRO A 31 -5.21 13.42 -16.56
N ALA A 32 -4.14 13.91 -17.20
CA ALA A 32 -4.22 14.98 -18.20
C ALA A 32 -4.59 14.43 -19.59
N THR A 33 -4.12 13.23 -19.94
CA THR A 33 -4.49 12.55 -21.19
C THR A 33 -5.49 11.40 -21.01
N GLN A 34 -5.94 11.14 -19.78
CA GLN A 34 -6.82 10.03 -19.37
C GLN A 34 -6.25 8.63 -19.72
N LYS A 35 -4.93 8.48 -19.67
CA LYS A 35 -4.23 7.23 -20.02
C LYS A 35 -3.71 6.46 -18.81
N MET A 36 -3.31 5.21 -19.06
CA MET A 36 -2.69 4.32 -18.10
C MET A 36 -1.45 3.66 -18.67
N LEU A 37 -0.47 3.41 -17.81
CA LEU A 37 0.78 2.72 -18.13
C LEU A 37 0.57 1.20 -18.03
N LEU A 38 0.79 0.50 -19.15
CA LEU A 38 0.86 -0.96 -19.20
C LEU A 38 2.22 -1.39 -19.78
N ILE A 39 2.57 -2.65 -19.55
CA ILE A 39 3.69 -3.33 -20.21
C ILE A 39 3.13 -4.38 -21.17
N TRP A 40 3.64 -4.39 -22.40
CA TRP A 40 3.54 -5.54 -23.30
C TRP A 40 4.77 -6.44 -23.16
N ASN A 41 4.58 -7.67 -22.69
CA ASN A 41 5.65 -8.65 -22.57
C ASN A 41 5.76 -9.46 -23.87
N LYS A 42 6.76 -9.17 -24.71
CA LYS A 42 6.96 -9.82 -26.02
C LYS A 42 7.29 -11.31 -25.96
N LYS A 43 7.67 -11.85 -24.79
CA LYS A 43 8.01 -13.26 -24.61
C LYS A 43 6.79 -14.11 -24.25
N LEU A 44 5.82 -13.51 -23.57
CA LEU A 44 4.58 -14.16 -23.12
C LEU A 44 3.36 -13.78 -23.95
N GLU A 45 3.46 -12.72 -24.76
CA GLU A 45 2.39 -12.12 -25.57
C GLU A 45 1.19 -11.67 -24.72
N ILE A 46 1.49 -10.94 -23.64
CA ILE A 46 0.50 -10.46 -22.66
C ILE A 46 0.71 -8.98 -22.31
N TYR A 47 -0.40 -8.29 -22.01
CA TYR A 47 -0.36 -7.04 -21.25
C TYR A 47 -0.43 -7.33 -19.75
N GLN A 48 0.44 -6.67 -18.99
CA GLN A 48 0.54 -6.73 -17.52
C GLN A 48 0.80 -5.33 -16.94
N LEU A 49 0.59 -5.16 -15.63
CA LEU A 49 1.09 -4.01 -14.87
C LEU A 49 2.60 -4.12 -14.57
N PRO A 50 3.31 -2.99 -14.37
CA PRO A 50 4.68 -2.99 -13.87
C PRO A 50 4.77 -3.48 -12.42
N LYS A 51 5.69 -4.42 -12.14
CA LYS A 51 5.84 -5.18 -10.87
C LYS A 51 7.00 -6.20 -10.86
N GLY A 52 8.01 -5.96 -10.03
CA GLY A 52 9.07 -6.93 -9.69
C GLY A 52 9.20 -7.22 -8.19
N ARG A 53 10.40 -7.51 -7.68
CA ARG A 53 10.63 -8.13 -6.35
C ARG A 53 11.13 -7.09 -5.32
N LYS A 54 10.53 -7.07 -4.13
CA LYS A 54 10.92 -6.12 -3.08
C LYS A 54 12.32 -6.44 -2.52
N ASN A 55 13.24 -5.49 -2.53
CA ASN A 55 14.59 -5.66 -2.00
C ASN A 55 14.61 -5.74 -0.46
N ILE A 56 15.73 -6.22 0.12
CA ILE A 56 15.94 -6.24 1.57
C ILE A 56 16.11 -4.79 2.06
N GLY A 57 15.45 -4.42 3.17
CA GLY A 57 15.44 -3.05 3.72
C GLY A 57 14.54 -2.04 2.98
N GLU A 58 14.14 -2.33 1.75
CA GLU A 58 13.24 -1.49 0.93
C GLU A 58 11.77 -1.55 1.42
N ASP A 59 11.04 -0.44 1.39
CA ASP A 59 9.59 -0.43 1.64
C ASP A 59 8.78 -0.75 0.37
N MET A 60 7.51 -1.09 0.55
CA MET A 60 6.68 -1.63 -0.54
C MET A 60 6.28 -0.58 -1.59
N LEU A 61 6.19 0.70 -1.21
CA LEU A 61 5.90 1.78 -2.16
C LEU A 61 7.17 2.16 -2.93
N SER A 62 8.31 2.30 -2.26
CA SER A 62 9.60 2.53 -2.93
C SER A 62 9.93 1.42 -3.94
N ALA A 63 9.68 0.16 -3.57
CA ALA A 63 9.80 -0.97 -4.49
C ALA A 63 8.89 -0.82 -5.72
N ALA A 64 7.60 -0.52 -5.52
CA ALA A 64 6.67 -0.30 -6.63
C ALA A 64 7.15 0.82 -7.59
N MET A 65 7.70 1.92 -7.05
CA MET A 65 8.22 3.03 -7.84
C MET A 65 9.49 2.65 -8.61
N ARG A 66 10.43 1.94 -7.96
CA ARG A 66 11.67 1.45 -8.58
C ARG A 66 11.37 0.49 -9.73
N GLU A 67 10.60 -0.57 -9.46
CA GLU A 67 10.23 -1.59 -10.46
C GLU A 67 9.51 -0.98 -11.66
N THR A 68 8.66 0.03 -11.44
CA THR A 68 8.01 0.78 -12.53
C THR A 68 9.02 1.52 -13.39
N TYR A 69 10.06 2.12 -12.80
CA TYR A 69 11.10 2.81 -13.58
C TYR A 69 12.01 1.81 -14.31
N GLU A 70 12.38 0.70 -13.67
CA GLU A 70 13.26 -0.33 -14.24
C GLU A 70 12.61 -1.09 -15.40
N GLU A 71 11.33 -1.49 -15.28
CA GLU A 71 10.61 -2.20 -16.36
C GLU A 71 10.10 -1.26 -17.49
N THR A 72 9.97 0.06 -17.28
CA THR A 72 9.27 0.95 -18.25
C THR A 72 9.97 2.26 -18.64
N GLY A 73 10.96 2.71 -17.87
CA GLY A 73 11.61 4.01 -18.02
C GLY A 73 10.77 5.23 -17.61
N VAL A 74 9.52 5.02 -17.15
CA VAL A 74 8.63 6.09 -16.72
C VAL A 74 8.94 6.48 -15.28
N LYS A 75 9.39 7.73 -15.08
CA LYS A 75 9.60 8.32 -13.75
C LYS A 75 8.26 8.75 -13.15
N ALA A 76 7.49 7.77 -12.70
CA ALA A 76 6.24 8.00 -11.99
C ALA A 76 6.47 8.56 -10.57
N THR A 77 5.44 9.17 -9.98
CA THR A 77 5.42 9.68 -8.59
C THR A 77 4.21 9.10 -7.85
N PRO A 78 4.32 8.67 -6.57
CA PRO A 78 3.18 8.17 -5.81
C PRO A 78 1.99 9.14 -5.80
N LEU A 79 0.79 8.66 -6.14
CA LEU A 79 -0.41 9.48 -6.21
C LEU A 79 -1.29 9.25 -4.99
N ARG A 80 -1.62 10.32 -4.27
CA ARG A 80 -2.53 10.25 -3.12
C ARG A 80 -3.98 10.23 -3.57
N LEU A 81 -4.69 9.15 -3.25
CA LEU A 81 -6.13 9.00 -3.53
C LEU A 81 -6.93 8.79 -2.24
N LYS A 82 -8.25 8.96 -2.31
CA LYS A 82 -9.23 8.59 -1.25
C LYS A 82 -9.49 7.08 -1.27
N ILE A 83 -8.42 6.30 -1.10
CA ILE A 83 -8.43 4.85 -1.19
C ILE A 83 -9.28 4.27 -0.07
N ALA A 84 -10.34 3.55 -0.42
CA ALA A 84 -11.05 2.69 0.54
C ALA A 84 -10.11 1.56 0.99
N THR A 85 -9.79 1.51 2.29
CA THR A 85 -8.74 0.66 2.89
C THR A 85 -9.10 0.21 4.31
N ARG A 86 -8.52 -0.90 4.80
CA ARG A 86 -8.61 -1.33 6.21
C ARG A 86 -7.44 -0.80 7.07
N ALA A 87 -6.58 0.06 6.52
CA ALA A 87 -5.53 0.71 7.28
C ALA A 87 -6.11 1.70 8.31
N THR A 88 -5.64 1.62 9.55
CA THR A 88 -6.01 2.55 10.63
C THR A 88 -5.58 3.98 10.27
N PRO A 89 -6.46 4.99 10.33
CA PRO A 89 -6.05 6.37 10.12
C PRO A 89 -5.12 6.82 11.27
N PRO A 90 -4.16 7.72 11.02
CA PRO A 90 -3.43 8.37 12.11
C PRO A 90 -4.41 9.05 13.07
N SER A 91 -4.19 8.86 14.37
CA SER A 91 -4.98 9.55 15.41
C SER A 91 -4.91 11.06 15.21
N ASP A 92 -6.07 11.72 15.06
CA ASP A 92 -6.18 13.18 15.03
C ASP A 92 -5.98 13.75 16.44
N HIS A 93 -4.75 13.63 16.95
CA HIS A 93 -4.28 14.31 18.15
C HIS A 93 -4.22 15.82 17.88
N HIS A 94 -5.36 16.48 18.04
CA HIS A 94 -5.48 17.93 18.09
C HIS A 94 -4.64 18.49 19.25
N HIS A 95 -3.35 18.69 19.00
CA HIS A 95 -2.51 19.58 19.80
C HIS A 95 -3.05 21.00 19.61
N HIS A 96 -3.92 21.42 20.53
CA HIS A 96 -4.39 22.79 20.67
C HIS A 96 -3.27 23.66 21.26
N LEU A 97 -2.15 23.74 20.54
CA LEU A 97 -1.08 24.70 20.82
C LEU A 97 -1.54 26.06 20.30
N CYS A 98 -1.80 26.96 21.25
CA CYS A 98 -2.24 28.31 20.97
C CYS A 98 -1.19 29.07 20.14
N SER A 99 -1.64 29.86 19.17
CA SER A 99 -0.77 30.77 18.44
C SER A 99 -0.23 31.87 19.36
N SER A 100 1.03 32.23 19.18
CA SER A 100 1.63 33.51 19.56
C SER A 100 2.62 33.89 18.46
N ALA A 101 2.65 35.18 18.13
CA ALA A 101 3.19 35.67 16.85
C ALA A 101 4.72 35.84 16.83
N ASP A 102 5.22 36.07 15.62
CA ASP A 102 6.49 36.70 15.23
C ASP A 102 7.81 36.14 15.80
N ASP A 103 8.66 35.64 14.91
CA ASP A 103 9.71 36.51 14.37
C ASP A 103 10.07 36.13 12.91
N THR A 104 10.68 37.06 12.18
CA THR A 104 11.15 36.91 10.80
C THR A 104 12.67 36.95 10.76
N THR A 105 13.35 35.90 10.26
CA THR A 105 14.62 36.06 9.52
C THR A 105 14.97 34.83 8.65
N THR A 106 15.26 35.18 7.40
CA THR A 106 16.04 34.60 6.30
C THR A 106 17.09 33.49 6.59
N SER A 107 17.38 32.71 5.53
CA SER A 107 18.38 31.65 5.27
C SER A 107 19.72 31.61 6.07
N THR A 108 20.55 30.55 6.08
CA THR A 108 21.08 29.82 4.90
C THR A 108 21.84 28.50 5.24
N THR A 109 21.67 27.47 4.40
CA THR A 109 22.57 26.31 4.06
C THR A 109 23.65 25.76 5.02
N SER A 110 23.59 24.43 5.26
CA SER A 110 24.62 23.41 4.88
C SER A 110 25.22 22.47 5.95
N THR A 111 25.61 21.27 5.47
CA THR A 111 26.62 20.28 5.97
C THR A 111 26.51 19.63 7.38
N LYS A 112 26.10 18.34 7.36
CA LYS A 112 26.73 17.21 8.10
C LYS A 112 28.03 16.77 7.36
N PRO A 113 28.94 15.88 7.87
CA PRO A 113 28.74 14.67 8.71
C PRO A 113 29.63 14.69 9.99
N LYS A 114 29.94 13.63 10.77
CA LYS A 114 30.13 12.16 10.54
C LYS A 114 29.98 11.30 11.83
N GLU A 115 30.28 10.00 11.69
CA GLU A 115 30.31 8.84 12.63
C GLU A 115 30.76 9.10 14.11
N ALA A 116 30.56 8.22 15.12
CA ALA A 116 30.51 6.74 15.10
C ALA A 116 29.78 6.05 16.30
N LEU A 117 29.59 4.72 16.20
CA LEU A 117 29.38 3.73 17.30
C LEU A 117 30.75 3.05 17.65
N PRO A 118 30.91 2.02 18.53
CA PRO A 118 29.98 1.15 19.28
C PRO A 118 29.84 1.60 20.78
N GLU A 119 29.47 0.84 21.83
CA GLU A 119 29.19 -0.60 22.07
C GLU A 119 28.26 -0.80 23.32
N SER A 120 28.13 -2.00 23.91
CA SER A 120 26.92 -2.83 23.76
C SER A 120 26.60 -3.67 25.04
N HIS A 121 26.31 -4.98 24.89
CA HIS A 121 26.20 -6.04 25.92
C HIS A 121 25.12 -5.99 27.05
N LYS A 122 24.09 -6.82 26.84
CA LYS A 122 23.80 -8.06 27.62
C LYS A 122 22.90 -8.03 28.89
N ALA A 123 21.66 -8.45 28.66
CA ALA A 123 20.82 -9.38 29.48
C ALA A 123 20.59 -9.16 31.00
N GLY A 124 19.36 -8.73 31.34
CA GLY A 124 18.30 -9.64 31.81
C GLY A 124 18.18 -10.01 33.31
N SER A 125 16.94 -9.98 33.83
CA SER A 125 16.47 -10.80 34.97
C SER A 125 14.93 -10.85 35.06
N LYS A 126 14.39 -11.86 35.75
CA LYS A 126 12.95 -12.07 36.02
C LYS A 126 12.58 -11.68 37.47
N ALA A 127 11.40 -11.10 37.67
CA ALA A 127 10.48 -11.29 38.81
C ALA A 127 9.13 -10.63 38.41
N THR A 128 7.94 -11.22 38.55
CA THR A 128 7.23 -11.62 39.79
C THR A 128 6.96 -10.39 40.68
N THR A 129 5.71 -9.97 40.90
CA THR A 129 4.82 -10.58 41.92
C THR A 129 3.34 -10.20 41.69
N THR A 130 2.43 -11.08 42.12
CA THR A 130 0.96 -10.91 42.09
C THR A 130 0.41 -10.33 43.40
N THR A 131 -0.51 -9.36 43.35
CA THR A 131 -1.38 -8.95 44.48
C THR A 131 -2.67 -8.30 43.91
N THR A 132 -3.79 -8.98 43.68
CA THR A 132 -4.87 -9.35 44.64
C THR A 132 -5.35 -8.24 45.59
N ASN A 133 -6.42 -7.54 45.19
CA ASN A 133 -7.59 -7.10 45.97
C ASN A 133 -8.60 -6.46 44.99
N GLY A 134 -9.93 -6.56 45.10
CA GLY A 134 -10.75 -7.26 46.09
C GLY A 134 -11.35 -6.35 47.15
N ASN A 135 -12.56 -5.81 46.93
CA ASN A 135 -13.81 -6.32 47.53
C ASN A 135 -15.04 -5.41 47.21
N ASN A 136 -16.25 -5.90 47.52
CA ASN A 136 -17.53 -5.21 47.72
C ASN A 136 -18.20 -4.52 46.50
N GLY A 137 -19.44 -4.94 46.22
CA GLY A 137 -20.43 -4.18 45.45
C GLY A 137 -21.55 -3.65 46.34
N CYS A 138 -22.52 -2.95 45.74
CA CYS A 138 -23.76 -2.51 46.40
C CYS A 138 -24.93 -2.57 45.42
N THR A 139 -26.12 -2.89 45.91
CA THR A 139 -27.35 -3.02 45.09
C THR A 139 -28.12 -1.71 45.00
N SER A 140 -28.76 -1.47 43.84
CA SER A 140 -30.17 -1.07 43.71
C SER A 140 -30.51 -0.85 42.23
N ALA A 141 -31.81 -0.88 41.89
CA ALA A 141 -32.29 -0.76 40.52
C ALA A 141 -33.08 0.53 40.31
N THR A 142 -32.97 1.13 39.13
CA THR A 142 -33.96 2.07 38.61
C THR A 142 -34.01 1.96 37.08
N SER A 143 -35.22 1.90 36.53
CA SER A 143 -35.46 1.86 35.09
C SER A 143 -35.33 3.24 34.46
N SER A 144 -34.55 3.37 33.39
CA SER A 144 -34.60 4.50 32.48
C SER A 144 -34.66 4.03 31.03
N SER A 145 -35.66 4.52 30.29
CA SER A 145 -35.89 4.16 28.89
C SER A 145 -34.91 4.91 27.98
N SER A 146 -33.82 4.25 27.59
CA SER A 146 -32.90 4.78 26.58
C SER A 146 -33.45 4.54 25.17
N SER A 147 -33.83 5.62 24.49
CA SER A 147 -34.11 5.59 23.05
C SER A 147 -32.82 5.28 22.30
N SER A 148 -32.63 4.04 21.87
CA SER A 148 -31.45 3.63 21.12
C SER A 148 -31.50 4.17 19.69
N THR A 149 -31.04 5.42 19.50
CA THR A 149 -30.39 5.77 18.23
C THR A 149 -29.29 4.73 17.99
N PRO A 150 -29.26 4.06 16.84
CA PRO A 150 -28.18 3.13 16.55
C PRO A 150 -26.89 3.94 16.49
N SER A 151 -25.96 3.66 17.41
CA SER A 151 -24.58 4.12 17.24
C SER A 151 -24.13 3.63 15.87
N PRO A 152 -23.54 4.48 15.01
CA PRO A 152 -22.93 3.98 13.78
C PRO A 152 -21.91 2.92 14.19
N SER A 153 -22.09 1.71 13.67
CA SER A 153 -21.08 0.67 13.78
C SER A 153 -19.77 1.24 13.21
N PRO A 154 -18.65 1.20 13.94
CA PRO A 154 -17.42 1.82 13.49
C PRO A 154 -17.06 1.27 12.11
N CYS A 155 -16.93 2.15 11.12
CA CYS A 155 -16.68 1.73 9.75
C CYS A 155 -15.28 1.12 9.68
N GLU A 156 -15.21 -0.20 9.52
CA GLU A 156 -13.93 -0.94 9.44
C GLU A 156 -13.13 -0.60 8.18
N ILE A 157 -13.73 0.16 7.25
CA ILE A 157 -13.09 0.72 6.07
C ILE A 157 -12.84 2.21 6.32
N THR A 158 -11.58 2.61 6.31
CA THR A 158 -11.16 4.01 6.22
C THR A 158 -11.42 4.50 4.79
N GLU A 159 -12.25 5.54 4.66
CA GLU A 159 -12.59 6.16 3.38
C GLU A 159 -12.38 7.69 3.42
N GLY A 160 -12.54 8.36 2.28
CA GLY A 160 -12.54 9.83 2.18
C GLY A 160 -11.17 10.52 2.35
N ARG A 161 -10.21 9.88 3.02
CA ARG A 161 -8.88 10.44 3.35
C ARG A 161 -7.85 10.17 2.24
N LEU A 162 -7.16 11.23 1.78
CA LEU A 162 -6.08 11.12 0.81
C LEU A 162 -4.86 10.37 1.39
N SER A 163 -4.52 9.21 0.83
CA SER A 163 -3.43 8.33 1.27
C SER A 163 -2.68 7.71 0.08
N THR A 164 -1.50 7.13 0.36
CA THR A 164 -0.72 6.29 -0.58
C THR A 164 -0.80 4.81 -0.17
N GLU A 165 -1.93 4.39 0.40
CA GLU A 165 -2.15 2.97 0.73
C GLU A 165 -2.16 2.10 -0.53
N PHE A 166 -1.93 0.81 -0.37
CA PHE A 166 -2.03 -0.13 -1.49
C PHE A 166 -3.49 -0.28 -1.93
N LEU A 167 -3.71 -0.45 -3.24
CA LEU A 167 -5.03 -0.70 -3.83
C LEU A 167 -5.59 -2.06 -3.37
N GLY A 168 -4.71 -3.06 -3.40
CA GLY A 168 -4.99 -4.47 -3.19
C GLY A 168 -3.79 -5.30 -3.64
N CYS A 169 -3.89 -6.62 -3.56
CA CYS A 169 -2.80 -7.52 -3.99
C CYS A 169 -3.28 -8.72 -4.80
N CYS A 170 -2.44 -9.16 -5.74
CA CYS A 170 -2.60 -10.41 -6.48
C CYS A 170 -1.79 -11.51 -5.80
N ARG A 171 -2.36 -12.71 -5.60
CA ARG A 171 -1.66 -13.88 -5.03
C ARG A 171 -1.78 -15.10 -5.95
N TYR A 172 -0.66 -15.69 -6.33
CA TYR A 172 -0.58 -16.84 -7.24
C TYR A 172 0.70 -17.67 -7.00
N PRO A 173 0.76 -18.96 -7.37
CA PRO A 173 2.00 -19.74 -7.34
C PRO A 173 3.04 -19.12 -8.27
N ASP A 174 4.28 -18.95 -7.81
CA ASP A 174 5.34 -18.24 -8.54
C ASP A 174 5.97 -19.15 -9.62
N PRO A 175 5.66 -18.96 -10.92
CA PRO A 175 6.14 -19.86 -11.97
C PRO A 175 7.62 -19.60 -12.32
N GLN A 176 8.23 -18.57 -11.74
CA GLN A 176 9.63 -18.19 -11.93
C GLN A 176 10.53 -18.76 -10.81
N SER A 177 9.97 -19.36 -9.76
CA SER A 177 10.74 -19.89 -8.63
C SER A 177 11.20 -21.33 -8.86
N SER A 178 12.46 -21.60 -8.51
CA SER A 178 13.02 -22.95 -8.40
C SER A 178 12.60 -23.68 -7.11
N THR A 179 12.06 -22.95 -6.13
CA THR A 179 11.58 -23.53 -4.86
C THR A 179 10.12 -24.00 -5.03
N PRO A 180 9.81 -25.30 -4.87
CA PRO A 180 8.46 -25.81 -5.05
C PRO A 180 7.42 -25.11 -4.18
N ALA A 181 6.21 -24.92 -4.72
CA ALA A 181 5.08 -24.26 -4.04
C ALA A 181 5.35 -22.83 -3.52
N THR A 182 6.36 -22.13 -4.05
CA THR A 182 6.55 -20.69 -3.80
C THR A 182 5.29 -19.92 -4.18
N MET A 183 4.80 -19.05 -3.30
CA MET A 183 3.70 -18.14 -3.56
C MET A 183 4.22 -16.73 -3.84
N LYS A 184 3.75 -16.11 -4.92
CA LYS A 184 3.98 -14.70 -5.25
C LYS A 184 2.79 -13.88 -4.79
N VAL A 185 3.08 -12.81 -4.05
CA VAL A 185 2.09 -11.80 -3.64
C VAL A 185 2.56 -10.45 -4.15
N VAL A 186 1.80 -9.87 -5.09
CA VAL A 186 2.11 -8.57 -5.72
C VAL A 186 1.19 -7.51 -5.14
N PHE A 187 1.75 -6.49 -4.49
CA PHE A 187 1.01 -5.36 -3.94
C PHE A 187 1.08 -4.18 -4.91
N TYR A 188 -0.08 -3.61 -5.25
CA TYR A 188 -0.17 -2.51 -6.21
C TYR A 188 -0.52 -1.18 -5.54
N PHE A 189 0.23 -0.14 -5.89
CA PHE A 189 0.01 1.24 -5.43
C PHE A 189 -0.40 2.13 -6.62
N VAL A 190 -0.99 3.30 -6.36
CA VAL A 190 -1.26 4.28 -7.43
C VAL A 190 -0.08 5.23 -7.56
N ALA A 191 0.33 5.47 -8.80
CA ALA A 191 1.28 6.52 -9.14
C ALA A 191 0.76 7.35 -10.32
N THR A 192 1.43 8.46 -10.60
CA THR A 192 1.13 9.30 -11.76
C THR A 192 2.40 9.64 -12.53
N ALA A 193 2.26 9.77 -13.85
CA ALA A 193 3.27 10.28 -14.76
C ALA A 193 2.60 10.97 -15.94
N ASP A 194 3.34 11.86 -16.62
CA ASP A 194 2.96 12.44 -17.90
C ASP A 194 3.26 11.45 -19.04
N SER A 195 2.25 11.06 -19.81
CA SER A 195 2.42 10.13 -20.94
C SER A 195 3.05 10.75 -22.19
N THR A 196 3.23 12.08 -22.21
CA THR A 196 3.87 12.82 -23.30
C THR A 196 5.36 13.08 -23.06
N SER A 197 5.83 12.90 -21.82
CA SER A 197 7.24 13.00 -21.46
C SER A 197 8.08 11.88 -22.09
N ARG A 198 9.33 12.23 -22.46
CA ARG A 198 10.30 11.23 -22.95
C ARG A 198 10.69 10.27 -21.83
N GLN A 199 10.73 8.98 -22.16
CA GLN A 199 11.23 7.91 -21.28
C GLN A 199 12.70 8.15 -20.91
N GLY A 200 13.10 7.71 -19.71
CA GLY A 200 14.48 7.85 -19.24
C GLY A 200 15.45 6.88 -19.91
N GLU A 201 16.72 7.27 -20.06
CA GLU A 201 17.75 6.48 -20.77
C GLU A 201 18.17 5.18 -20.05
N GLY A 202 17.80 5.00 -18.79
CA GLY A 202 18.16 3.82 -17.97
C GLY A 202 17.11 2.70 -18.01
N ALA A 203 16.47 2.47 -19.15
CA ALA A 203 15.19 1.78 -19.23
C ALA A 203 15.16 0.63 -20.25
N GLN A 204 15.85 -0.47 -19.92
CA GLN A 204 15.55 -1.84 -20.35
C GLN A 204 16.60 -2.77 -19.73
N GLU A 205 16.18 -3.62 -18.81
CA GLU A 205 16.88 -4.89 -18.55
C GLU A 205 16.85 -5.70 -19.86
N GLU A 206 17.97 -5.74 -20.61
CA GLU A 206 18.05 -6.36 -21.95
C GLU A 206 17.54 -7.83 -21.99
N HIS A 207 17.52 -8.46 -20.81
CA HIS A 207 17.07 -9.82 -20.54
C HIS A 207 15.56 -10.03 -20.74
N GLU A 208 14.71 -9.02 -20.49
CA GLU A 208 13.26 -9.15 -20.65
C GLU A 208 12.69 -8.13 -21.66
N LYS A 209 12.11 -8.67 -22.74
CA LYS A 209 11.62 -7.90 -23.89
C LYS A 209 10.28 -7.23 -23.58
N LEU A 210 10.32 -6.20 -22.74
CA LEU A 210 9.18 -5.41 -22.29
C LEU A 210 9.05 -4.14 -23.13
N ASP A 211 7.85 -3.87 -23.65
CA ASP A 211 7.49 -2.59 -24.26
C ASP A 211 6.57 -1.80 -23.34
N THR A 212 6.93 -0.55 -23.10
CA THR A 212 6.09 0.44 -22.41
C THR A 212 4.96 0.93 -23.31
N VAL A 213 3.70 0.74 -22.88
CA VAL A 213 2.51 1.13 -23.66
C VAL A 213 1.59 2.03 -22.82
N TRP A 214 1.23 3.18 -23.38
CA TRP A 214 0.23 4.09 -22.81
C TRP A 214 -1.12 3.90 -23.50
N VAL A 215 -2.10 3.37 -22.77
CA VAL A 215 -3.44 3.00 -23.29
C VAL A 215 -4.53 3.90 -22.70
N ALA A 216 -5.72 3.94 -23.31
CA ALA A 216 -6.85 4.67 -22.73
C ALA A 216 -7.31 4.02 -21.41
N SER A 217 -7.67 4.83 -20.41
CA SER A 217 -8.09 4.33 -19.09
C SER A 217 -9.32 3.43 -19.13
N SER A 218 -10.26 3.70 -20.05
CA SER A 218 -11.42 2.85 -20.33
C SER A 218 -11.09 1.47 -20.94
N GLU A 219 -9.88 1.30 -21.50
CA GLU A 219 -9.46 0.07 -22.19
C GLU A 219 -8.49 -0.78 -21.36
N ALA A 220 -7.72 -0.16 -20.47
CA ALA A 220 -6.65 -0.79 -19.70
C ALA A 220 -7.08 -2.08 -18.97
N ALA A 221 -8.24 -2.07 -18.31
CA ALA A 221 -8.79 -3.21 -17.59
C ALA A 221 -9.29 -4.36 -18.49
N ALA A 222 -9.45 -4.12 -19.80
CA ALA A 222 -9.83 -5.13 -20.79
C ALA A 222 -8.60 -5.72 -21.52
N MET A 223 -7.51 -4.96 -21.62
CA MET A 223 -6.25 -5.41 -22.24
C MET A 223 -5.44 -6.35 -21.34
N LEU A 224 -5.50 -6.15 -20.01
CA LEU A 224 -4.75 -6.93 -19.02
C LEU A 224 -5.10 -8.43 -19.07
N ARG A 225 -4.06 -9.28 -19.20
CA ARG A 225 -4.22 -10.74 -19.35
C ARG A 225 -4.86 -11.43 -18.14
N PHE A 226 -4.65 -10.87 -16.94
CA PHE A 226 -5.05 -11.49 -15.67
C PHE A 226 -6.16 -10.68 -15.00
N ARG A 227 -7.29 -11.35 -14.74
CA ARG A 227 -8.46 -10.73 -14.11
C ARG A 227 -8.13 -9.98 -12.81
N ALA A 228 -7.23 -10.52 -11.98
CA ALA A 228 -6.86 -9.89 -10.71
C ALA A 228 -6.23 -8.50 -10.91
N GLU A 229 -5.33 -8.34 -11.89
CA GLU A 229 -4.76 -7.03 -12.23
C GLU A 229 -5.83 -6.09 -12.83
N ALA A 230 -6.79 -6.63 -13.59
CA ALA A 230 -7.92 -5.85 -14.10
C ALA A 230 -8.86 -5.33 -13.00
N GLU A 231 -9.13 -6.10 -11.94
CA GLU A 231 -9.91 -5.59 -10.79
C GLU A 231 -9.12 -4.53 -10.00
N ILE A 232 -7.79 -4.68 -9.89
CA ILE A 232 -6.90 -3.67 -9.29
C ILE A 232 -6.95 -2.35 -10.08
N VAL A 233 -6.93 -2.41 -11.42
CA VAL A 233 -7.14 -1.24 -12.29
C VAL A 233 -8.53 -0.62 -12.10
N ARG A 234 -9.61 -1.41 -12.10
CA ARG A 234 -10.97 -0.88 -11.87
C ARG A 234 -11.09 -0.16 -10.53
N LYS A 235 -10.49 -0.72 -9.46
CA LYS A 235 -10.43 -0.06 -8.15
C LYS A 235 -9.65 1.25 -8.20
N ALA A 236 -8.50 1.28 -8.89
CA ALA A 236 -7.70 2.49 -9.04
C ALA A 236 -8.47 3.62 -9.74
N LEU A 237 -9.21 3.29 -10.80
CA LEU A 237 -10.02 4.25 -11.58
C LEU A 237 -11.21 4.78 -10.76
N GLU A 238 -11.84 3.93 -9.95
CA GLU A 238 -12.87 4.29 -9.00
C GLU A 238 -12.33 5.19 -7.87
N ASP A 239 -11.24 4.80 -7.20
CA ASP A 239 -10.56 5.61 -6.18
C ASP A 239 -10.08 6.95 -6.77
N ALA A 240 -9.67 6.99 -8.05
CA ALA A 240 -9.22 8.20 -8.74
C ALA A 240 -10.38 9.18 -8.98
N ARG A 241 -11.53 8.68 -9.48
CA ARG A 241 -12.76 9.46 -9.62
C ARG A 241 -13.25 10.00 -8.27
N ARG A 242 -13.27 9.19 -7.20
CA ARG A 242 -13.59 9.65 -5.83
C ARG A 242 -12.65 10.76 -5.34
N SER A 243 -11.41 10.79 -5.83
CA SER A 243 -10.41 11.80 -5.50
C SER A 243 -10.49 13.07 -6.34
N GLY A 244 -11.31 13.09 -7.41
CA GLY A 244 -11.49 14.25 -8.30
C GLY A 244 -10.71 14.17 -9.62
N TYR A 245 -10.05 13.05 -9.94
CA TYR A 245 -9.37 12.88 -11.23
C TYR A 245 -10.35 12.42 -12.32
N PRO A 246 -10.24 12.94 -13.56
CA PRO A 246 -11.19 12.67 -14.65
C PRO A 246 -10.92 11.33 -15.36
N MET A 247 -10.73 10.25 -14.60
CA MET A 247 -10.40 8.94 -15.17
C MET A 247 -11.65 8.19 -15.64
N ALA A 248 -11.65 7.70 -16.88
CA ALA A 248 -12.66 6.76 -17.39
C ALA A 248 -12.32 5.32 -16.98
N GLY A 249 -13.29 4.40 -17.03
CA GLY A 249 -13.13 2.99 -16.64
C GLY A 249 -14.39 2.18 -16.86
#